data_AF-A0A0L0UJ63-F1
#
_entry.id   AF-A0A0L0UJ63-F1
#
_cell.length_a   1.000
_cell.length_b   1.000
_cell.length_c   1.000
_cell.angle_alpha   90.00
_cell.angle_beta   90.00
_cell.angle_gamma   90.00
#
_symmetry.space_group_name_H-M   'P 1'
#
loop_
_entity.id
_entity.type
_entity.pdbx_description
1 polymer ?
#
loop_
_entity_poly.entity_id
_entity_poly.type
_entity_poly.pdbx_seq_one_letter_code
_entity_poly.pdbx_strand_id
1 'polypeptide(L)'
;MYFKLMPKKQAPVVLTLNPLDALGNNQVLEKKNAGFTAINLTKLTFNAVEAARIRAGVYNFVYLSPEIFLNSKLWGEVYFSREFQNRLGLIVVDEAHLIYHWGMVAKTRRKGRKKSSALGRHEDRGIFRPSYGNLAGHLLARNSVPLLLMSATCPPKA
;
A
#
# COMPACT_ATOMS: atom_id res chain seq x y z
N MET A 1 18.15 7.09 -2.28
CA MET A 1 19.16 6.52 -3.20
C MET A 1 18.51 5.90 -4.44
N TYR A 2 17.60 4.92 -4.30
CA TYR A 2 16.93 4.26 -5.44
C TYR A 2 16.10 5.17 -6.36
N PHE A 3 15.30 6.10 -5.80
CA PHE A 3 14.49 7.05 -6.60
C PHE A 3 15.32 7.85 -7.63
N LYS A 4 16.57 8.19 -7.29
CA LYS A 4 17.46 8.97 -8.19
C LYS A 4 17.94 8.16 -9.41
N LEU A 5 17.81 6.82 -9.37
CA LEU A 5 18.16 5.91 -10.46
C LEU A 5 17.02 5.75 -11.48
N MET A 6 15.81 6.19 -11.14
CA MET A 6 14.65 6.08 -12.04
C MET A 6 14.74 7.11 -13.18
N PRO A 7 14.28 6.79 -14.40
CA PRO A 7 14.30 7.72 -15.53
C PRO A 7 13.50 9.00 -15.24
N LYS A 8 14.21 10.12 -15.00
CA LYS A 8 13.59 11.42 -14.66
C LYS A 8 12.61 11.93 -15.72
N LYS A 9 12.83 11.58 -16.99
CA LYS A 9 11.93 11.94 -18.12
C LYS A 9 10.49 11.44 -17.93
N GLN A 10 10.26 10.47 -17.05
CA GLN A 10 8.93 9.89 -16.81
C GLN A 10 8.26 10.39 -15.52
N ALA A 11 8.85 11.34 -14.77
CA ALA A 11 8.33 11.78 -13.46
C ALA A 11 7.93 10.57 -12.57
N PRO A 12 8.93 9.79 -12.12
CA PRO A 12 8.68 8.52 -11.47
C PRO A 12 7.89 8.66 -10.17
N VAL A 13 7.07 7.66 -9.89
CA VAL A 13 6.23 7.57 -8.69
C VAL A 13 6.64 6.35 -7.86
N VAL A 14 6.83 6.59 -6.56
CA VAL A 14 6.94 5.55 -5.53
C VAL A 14 5.61 5.45 -4.82
N LEU A 15 4.97 4.29 -4.94
CA LEU A 15 3.73 3.98 -4.27
C LEU A 15 4.02 3.27 -2.95
N THR A 16 3.51 3.78 -1.84
CA THR A 16 3.72 3.18 -0.51
C THR A 16 2.38 2.82 0.13
N LEU A 17 2.20 1.53 0.40
CA LEU A 17 1.07 1.01 1.15
C LEU A 17 1.40 1.04 2.64
N ASN A 18 0.66 1.85 3.39
CA ASN A 18 0.87 2.01 4.82
C ASN A 18 -0.43 1.69 5.59
N PRO A 19 -0.43 0.76 6.55
CA PRO A 19 -1.63 0.44 7.34
C PRO A 19 -2.03 1.55 8.33
N LEU A 20 -1.17 2.54 8.60
CA LEU A 20 -1.40 3.58 9.60
C LEU A 20 -1.47 4.98 8.96
N ASP A 21 -2.67 5.57 8.93
CA ASP A 21 -2.91 6.89 8.32
C ASP A 21 -2.04 8.00 8.96
N ALA A 22 -1.84 7.97 10.28
CA ALA A 22 -1.02 8.95 11.02
C ALA A 22 0.46 8.92 10.61
N LEU A 23 0.97 7.74 10.23
CA LEU A 23 2.36 7.56 9.79
C LEU A 23 2.58 8.20 8.40
N GLY A 24 1.56 8.18 7.54
CA GLY A 24 1.62 8.79 6.21
C GLY A 24 1.86 10.30 6.24
N ASN A 25 1.28 11.03 7.20
CA ASN A 25 1.47 12.50 7.28
C ASN A 25 2.91 12.89 7.64
N ASN A 26 3.53 12.17 8.58
CA ASN A 26 4.93 12.38 8.95
C ASN A 26 5.86 12.08 7.77
N GLN A 27 5.61 10.98 7.06
CA GLN A 27 6.39 10.62 5.87
C GLN A 27 6.25 11.69 4.76
N VAL A 28 5.05 12.23 4.52
CA VAL A 28 4.86 13.33 3.57
C VAL A 28 5.65 14.57 3.96
N LEU A 29 5.65 14.96 5.25
CA LEU A 29 6.40 16.10 5.74
C LEU A 29 7.91 15.91 5.51
N GLU A 30 8.45 14.75 5.87
CA GLU A 30 9.87 14.42 5.64
C GLU A 30 10.24 14.46 4.16
N LYS A 31 9.39 13.92 3.27
CA LYS A 31 9.65 13.97 1.82
C LYS A 31 9.66 15.38 1.27
N LYS A 32 8.73 16.23 1.73
CA LYS A 32 8.68 17.65 1.35
C LYS A 32 9.93 18.41 1.83
N ASN A 33 10.37 18.16 3.07
CA ASN A 33 11.61 18.75 3.59
C ASN A 33 12.85 18.30 2.81
N ALA A 34 12.82 17.08 2.24
CA ALA A 34 13.85 16.58 1.34
C ALA A 34 13.71 17.06 -0.13
N GLY A 35 12.76 17.95 -0.42
CA GLY A 35 12.54 18.55 -1.75
C GLY A 35 11.72 17.70 -2.72
N PHE A 36 10.99 16.68 -2.25
CA PHE A 36 10.13 15.85 -3.08
C PHE A 36 8.66 16.22 -2.95
N THR A 37 7.88 15.98 -4.00
CA THR A 37 6.42 16.09 -3.92
C THR A 37 5.83 14.80 -3.36
N ALA A 38 4.99 14.92 -2.33
CA ALA A 38 4.39 13.77 -1.65
C ALA A 38 2.94 14.04 -1.22
N ILE A 39 2.12 13.00 -1.24
CA ILE A 39 0.72 13.03 -0.80
C ILE A 39 0.36 11.80 0.02
N ASN A 40 -0.46 11.99 1.06
CA ASN A 40 -1.10 10.92 1.82
C ASN A 40 -2.59 10.87 1.47
N LEU A 41 -3.01 9.72 0.91
CA LEU A 41 -4.39 9.47 0.53
C LEU A 41 -5.14 8.86 1.71
N THR A 42 -6.11 9.62 2.19
CA THR A 42 -7.11 9.16 3.15
C THR A 42 -8.43 9.00 2.41
N LYS A 43 -9.41 8.31 3.02
CA LYS A 43 -10.76 8.21 2.46
C LYS A 43 -11.42 9.58 2.22
N LEU A 44 -11.04 10.60 2.99
CA LEU A 44 -11.60 11.95 2.88
C LEU A 44 -10.86 12.79 1.83
N THR A 45 -9.56 12.57 1.65
CA THR A 45 -8.73 13.38 0.75
C THR A 45 -8.65 12.82 -0.67
N PHE A 46 -8.97 11.53 -0.88
CA PHE A 46 -8.92 10.95 -2.20
C PHE A 46 -10.18 11.24 -3.02
N ASN A 47 -10.06 12.13 -4.00
CA ASN A 47 -11.11 12.57 -4.91
C ASN A 47 -10.62 12.61 -6.37
N ALA A 48 -11.52 12.95 -7.31
CA ALA A 48 -11.22 12.96 -8.74
C ALA A 48 -10.09 13.94 -9.14
N VAL A 49 -9.98 15.07 -8.42
CA VAL A 49 -8.93 16.07 -8.67
C VAL A 49 -7.57 15.50 -8.31
N GLU A 50 -7.43 14.93 -7.11
CA GLU A 50 -6.18 14.31 -6.67
C GLU A 50 -5.82 13.07 -7.52
N ALA A 51 -6.81 12.28 -7.94
CA ALA A 51 -6.62 11.19 -8.90
C ALA A 51 -6.03 11.68 -10.23
N ALA A 52 -6.50 12.80 -10.77
CA ALA A 52 -5.95 13.40 -11.99
C ALA A 52 -4.50 13.90 -11.79
N ARG A 53 -4.21 14.55 -10.65
CA ARG A 53 -2.84 15.00 -10.31
C ARG A 53 -1.86 13.85 -10.18
N ILE A 54 -2.28 12.74 -9.61
CA ILE A 54 -1.47 11.52 -9.50
C ILE A 54 -1.16 10.94 -10.88
N ARG A 55 -2.16 10.82 -11.77
CA ARG A 55 -1.95 10.36 -13.17
C ARG A 55 -0.98 11.27 -13.94
N ALA A 56 -1.08 12.57 -13.70
CA ALA A 56 -0.20 13.57 -14.30
C ALA A 56 1.26 13.53 -13.77
N GLY A 57 1.53 12.79 -12.69
CA GLY A 57 2.87 12.70 -12.10
C GLY A 57 3.25 13.90 -11.23
N VAL A 58 2.26 14.61 -10.66
CA VAL A 58 2.50 15.75 -9.77
C VAL A 58 3.26 15.33 -8.50
N TYR A 59 3.07 14.09 -8.05
CA TYR A 59 3.66 13.56 -6.82
C TYR A 59 4.73 12.51 -7.11
N ASN A 60 5.90 12.64 -6.49
CA ASN A 60 6.95 11.62 -6.51
C ASN A 60 6.64 10.47 -5.56
N PHE A 61 6.00 10.76 -4.43
CA PHE A 61 5.62 9.77 -3.41
C PHE A 61 4.12 9.80 -3.16
N VAL A 62 3.47 8.65 -3.28
CA VAL A 62 2.05 8.48 -3.00
C VAL A 62 1.90 7.47 -1.88
N TYR A 63 1.37 7.91 -0.75
CA TYR A 63 1.03 7.07 0.40
C TYR A 63 -0.46 6.80 0.38
N LEU A 64 -0.85 5.55 0.61
CA LEU A 64 -2.26 5.18 0.74
C LEU A 64 -2.43 3.95 1.62
N SER A 65 -3.59 3.86 2.26
CA SER A 65 -3.98 2.66 2.99
C SER A 65 -4.33 1.52 2.04
N PRO A 66 -4.06 0.26 2.42
CA PRO A 66 -4.46 -0.88 1.61
C PRO A 66 -5.97 -1.01 1.41
N GLU A 67 -6.79 -0.43 2.29
CA GLU A 67 -8.24 -0.32 2.08
C GLU A 67 -8.58 0.50 0.83
N ILE A 68 -7.91 1.63 0.61
CA ILE A 68 -8.10 2.45 -0.60
C ILE A 68 -7.58 1.67 -1.80
N PHE A 69 -6.40 1.07 -1.67
CA PHE A 69 -5.76 0.31 -2.75
C PHE A 69 -6.64 -0.84 -3.28
N LEU A 70 -7.40 -1.49 -2.39
CA LEU A 70 -8.21 -2.66 -2.73
C LEU A 70 -9.66 -2.32 -3.08
N ASN A 71 -10.28 -1.34 -2.40
CA ASN A 71 -11.73 -1.13 -2.47
C ASN A 71 -12.12 0.14 -3.24
N SER A 72 -11.19 1.04 -3.53
CA SER A 72 -11.51 2.28 -4.25
C SER A 72 -11.53 2.03 -5.76
N LYS A 73 -12.71 2.17 -6.38
CA LYS A 73 -12.86 2.10 -7.84
C LYS A 73 -12.03 3.17 -8.55
N LEU A 74 -12.08 4.40 -8.03
CA LEU A 74 -11.30 5.52 -8.56
C LEU A 74 -9.79 5.25 -8.48
N TRP A 75 -9.33 4.60 -7.40
CA TRP A 75 -7.93 4.20 -7.31
C TRP A 75 -7.59 3.12 -8.32
N GLY A 76 -8.46 2.13 -8.51
CA GLY A 76 -8.31 1.12 -9.56
C GLY A 76 -8.12 1.76 -10.94
N GLU A 77 -8.94 2.76 -11.29
CA GLU A 77 -8.81 3.50 -12.56
C GLU A 77 -7.46 4.22 -12.68
N VAL A 78 -6.97 4.86 -11.61
CA VAL A 78 -5.64 5.49 -11.59
C VAL A 78 -4.55 4.43 -11.71
N TYR A 79 -4.59 3.40 -10.87
CA TYR A 79 -3.56 2.39 -10.75
C TYR A 79 -3.40 1.60 -12.05
N PHE A 80 -4.49 1.22 -12.71
CA PHE A 80 -4.47 0.47 -13.96
C PHE A 80 -4.32 1.34 -15.22
N SER A 81 -4.32 2.67 -15.09
CA SER A 81 -4.09 3.57 -16.22
C SER A 81 -2.69 3.41 -16.81
N ARG A 82 -2.55 3.53 -18.13
CA ARG A 82 -1.26 3.41 -18.82
C ARG A 82 -0.31 4.53 -18.40
N GLU A 83 -0.87 5.72 -18.19
CA GLU A 83 -0.18 6.93 -17.76
C GLU A 83 0.50 6.70 -16.41
N PHE A 84 -0.24 6.21 -15.41
CA PHE A 84 0.33 5.95 -14.10
C PHE A 84 1.31 4.78 -14.12
N GLN A 85 0.96 3.69 -14.82
CA GLN A 85 1.81 2.50 -14.91
C GLN A 85 3.18 2.78 -15.53
N ASN A 86 3.26 3.69 -16.52
CA ASN A 86 4.54 4.10 -17.11
C ASN A 86 5.42 4.93 -16.16
N ARG A 87 4.83 5.50 -15.10
CA ARG A 87 5.55 6.30 -14.09
C ARG A 87 5.87 5.51 -12.84
N LEU A 88 5.12 4.44 -12.58
CA LEU A 88 5.26 3.62 -11.39
C LEU A 88 6.63 2.92 -11.39
N GLY A 89 7.53 3.37 -10.51
CA GLY A 89 8.90 2.87 -10.46
C GLY A 89 9.19 1.92 -9.30
N LEU A 90 8.39 1.99 -8.23
CA LEU A 90 8.53 1.14 -7.05
C LEU A 90 7.20 1.05 -6.31
N ILE A 91 6.88 -0.15 -5.83
CA ILE A 91 5.83 -0.35 -4.83
C ILE A 91 6.50 -0.73 -3.52
N VAL A 92 6.15 -0.04 -2.44
CA VAL A 92 6.58 -0.31 -1.08
C VAL A 92 5.38 -0.80 -0.29
N VAL A 93 5.53 -1.91 0.43
CA VAL A 93 4.54 -2.36 1.41
C VAL A 93 5.16 -2.25 2.79
N ASP A 94 4.64 -1.31 3.57
CA ASP A 94 5.03 -1.14 4.96
C ASP A 94 4.30 -2.16 5.84
N GLU A 95 4.96 -2.54 6.93
CA GLU A 95 4.53 -3.60 7.85
C GLU A 95 4.11 -4.90 7.15
N ALA A 96 4.93 -5.35 6.20
CA ALA A 96 4.68 -6.51 5.36
C ALA A 96 4.48 -7.82 6.16
N HIS A 97 4.97 -7.93 7.40
CA HIS A 97 4.67 -9.09 8.26
C HIS A 97 3.17 -9.29 8.50
N LEU A 98 2.39 -8.22 8.40
CA LEU A 98 0.96 -8.29 8.55
C LEU A 98 0.30 -9.02 7.37
N ILE A 99 0.94 -9.12 6.19
CA ILE A 99 0.44 -9.88 5.03
C ILE A 99 0.11 -11.33 5.38
N TYR A 100 0.97 -11.97 6.18
CA TYR A 100 0.73 -13.35 6.63
C TYR A 100 -0.52 -13.45 7.51
N HIS A 101 -0.61 -12.59 8.53
CA HIS A 101 -1.78 -12.53 9.41
C HIS A 101 -3.07 -12.22 8.64
N TRP A 102 -3.00 -11.36 7.62
CA TRP A 102 -4.12 -11.01 6.75
C TRP A 102 -4.61 -12.20 5.91
N GLY A 103 -3.69 -12.98 5.35
CA GLY A 103 -4.01 -14.19 4.58
C GLY A 103 -4.69 -15.27 5.41
N MET A 104 -4.36 -15.37 6.71
CA MET A 104 -5.03 -16.30 7.63
C MET A 104 -6.47 -15.89 7.90
N VAL A 105 -6.71 -14.62 8.27
CA VAL A 105 -8.05 -14.10 8.63
C VAL A 105 -9.06 -14.30 7.48
N ALA A 106 -8.64 -14.03 6.23
CA ALA A 106 -9.46 -14.25 5.04
C ALA A 106 -9.87 -15.72 4.83
N LYS A 107 -8.97 -16.67 5.10
CA LYS A 107 -9.24 -18.12 4.98
C LYS A 107 -10.20 -18.61 6.07
N THR A 108 -10.09 -18.11 7.30
CA THR A 108 -11.00 -18.48 8.41
C THR A 108 -12.43 -18.02 8.18
N ARG A 109 -12.65 -16.82 7.63
CA ARG A 109 -14.00 -16.33 7.29
C ARG A 109 -14.65 -17.10 6.14
N ARG A 110 -13.86 -17.49 5.13
CA ARG A 110 -14.35 -18.30 3.99
C ARG A 110 -14.76 -19.73 4.38
N LYS A 111 -14.19 -20.30 5.43
CA LYS A 111 -14.44 -21.71 5.83
C LYS A 111 -15.52 -21.90 6.90
N GLY A 112 -16.17 -20.84 7.40
CA GLY A 112 -17.26 -20.96 8.39
C GLY A 112 -16.89 -21.76 9.66
N ARG A 113 -15.60 -21.84 10.01
CA ARG A 113 -15.13 -22.75 11.06
C ARG A 113 -15.16 -22.04 12.42
N LYS A 114 -15.95 -22.59 13.35
CA LYS A 114 -16.12 -22.13 14.74
C LYS A 114 -14.76 -21.95 15.42
N LYS A 115 -14.71 -20.95 16.32
CA LYS A 115 -13.61 -20.55 17.21
C LYS A 115 -12.74 -21.76 17.61
N SER A 116 -11.55 -21.91 17.01
CA SER A 116 -10.51 -22.79 17.53
C SER A 116 -9.69 -22.00 18.55
N SER A 117 -9.73 -22.48 19.80
CA SER A 117 -9.16 -21.93 21.03
C SER A 117 -7.64 -21.79 21.09
N ALA A 118 -6.92 -21.91 19.96
CA ALA A 118 -5.48 -21.61 19.89
C ALA A 118 -5.20 -20.10 19.75
N LEU A 119 -6.23 -19.28 19.52
CA LEU A 119 -6.14 -17.82 19.36
C LEU A 119 -6.49 -17.07 20.68
N GLY A 120 -6.14 -17.66 21.83
CA GLY A 120 -6.50 -17.14 23.16
C GLY A 120 -5.44 -16.28 23.83
N ARG A 121 -4.31 -15.98 23.18
CA ARG A 121 -3.25 -15.13 23.76
C ARG A 121 -2.72 -14.19 22.70
N HIS A 122 -3.33 -13.02 22.63
CA HIS A 122 -2.77 -11.73 22.24
C HIS A 122 -3.96 -10.81 21.99
N GLU A 123 -4.54 -10.33 23.08
CA GLU A 123 -5.60 -9.32 23.10
C GLU A 123 -5.11 -7.96 22.55
N ASP A 124 -3.83 -7.82 22.20
CA ASP A 124 -3.24 -6.62 21.58
C ASP A 124 -3.21 -6.65 20.04
N ARG A 125 -3.70 -7.70 19.38
CA ARG A 125 -3.82 -7.73 17.91
C ARG A 125 -5.09 -7.03 17.46
N GLY A 126 -5.06 -5.70 17.55
CA GLY A 126 -6.14 -4.81 17.12
C GLY A 126 -6.76 -5.25 15.80
N ILE A 127 -8.10 -5.27 15.76
CA ILE A 127 -9.03 -5.58 14.65
C ILE A 127 -8.36 -5.50 13.25
N PHE A 128 -7.66 -6.56 12.84
CA PHE A 128 -6.92 -6.59 11.58
C PHE A 128 -7.85 -6.95 10.41
N ARG A 129 -7.76 -6.14 9.35
CA ARG A 129 -8.78 -6.00 8.30
C ARG A 129 -8.69 -7.12 7.25
N PRO A 130 -9.74 -7.93 7.05
CA PRO A 130 -9.74 -9.07 6.13
C PRO A 130 -9.49 -8.75 4.64
N SER A 131 -9.65 -7.49 4.20
CA SER A 131 -9.50 -7.09 2.79
C SER A 131 -8.10 -7.37 2.23
N TYR A 132 -7.08 -7.34 3.08
CA TYR A 132 -5.67 -7.39 2.71
C TYR A 132 -5.19 -8.75 2.17
N GLY A 133 -5.97 -9.83 2.35
CA GLY A 133 -5.66 -11.14 1.74
C GLY A 133 -5.68 -11.12 0.19
N ASN A 134 -6.31 -10.12 -0.42
CA ASN A 134 -6.35 -9.94 -1.88
C ASN A 134 -5.21 -9.05 -2.41
N LEU A 135 -4.35 -8.52 -1.53
CA LEU A 135 -3.29 -7.57 -1.90
C LEU A 135 -2.28 -8.17 -2.88
N ALA A 136 -1.93 -9.44 -2.69
CA ALA A 136 -1.03 -10.16 -3.59
C ALA A 136 -1.54 -10.19 -5.03
N GLY A 137 -2.85 -10.35 -5.26
CA GLY A 137 -3.43 -10.38 -6.60
C GLY A 137 -3.27 -9.04 -7.34
N HIS A 138 -3.51 -7.92 -6.66
CA HIS A 138 -3.34 -6.58 -7.26
C HIS A 138 -1.87 -6.16 -7.41
N LEU A 139 -1.01 -6.55 -6.47
CA LEU A 139 0.42 -6.25 -6.53
C LEU A 139 1.15 -7.06 -7.61
N LEU A 140 0.72 -8.31 -7.84
CA LEU A 140 1.32 -9.22 -8.82
C LEU A 140 0.68 -9.11 -10.22
N ALA A 141 -0.37 -8.31 -10.40
CA ALA A 141 -1.12 -8.23 -11.65
C ALA A 141 -0.32 -7.65 -12.84
N ARG A 142 0.85 -7.01 -12.64
CA ARG A 142 1.64 -6.39 -13.72
C ARG A 142 3.14 -6.55 -13.51
N ASN A 143 3.83 -6.84 -14.62
CA ASN A 143 5.25 -7.21 -14.67
C ASN A 143 6.20 -6.00 -14.59
N SER A 144 7.33 -6.23 -13.90
CA SER A 144 8.60 -5.48 -13.93
C SER A 144 8.75 -4.26 -13.03
N VAL A 145 7.76 -3.92 -12.19
CA VAL A 145 7.98 -2.91 -11.13
C VAL A 145 8.52 -3.62 -9.89
N PRO A 146 9.67 -3.20 -9.34
CA PRO A 146 10.18 -3.78 -8.11
C PRO A 146 9.23 -3.56 -6.92
N LEU A 147 9.07 -4.62 -6.13
CA LEU A 147 8.29 -4.62 -4.90
C LEU A 147 9.24 -4.68 -3.70
N LEU A 148 9.18 -3.68 -2.83
CA LEU A 148 9.91 -3.62 -1.58
C LEU A 148 8.96 -3.93 -0.41
N LEU A 149 9.22 -5.01 0.31
CA LEU A 149 8.48 -5.38 1.51
C LEU A 149 9.30 -4.95 2.74
N MET A 150 8.75 -4.04 3.55
CA MET A 150 9.39 -3.55 4.77
C MET A 150 8.65 -4.08 5.99
N SER A 151 9.40 -4.48 7.01
CA SER A 151 8.80 -5.00 8.22
C SER A 151 9.75 -4.90 9.40
N ALA A 152 9.26 -4.45 10.56
CA ALA A 152 10.05 -4.44 11.80
C ALA A 152 10.19 -5.84 12.41
N THR A 153 9.20 -6.71 12.20
CA THR A 153 9.20 -8.09 12.67
C THR A 153 9.09 -9.06 11.50
N CYS A 154 9.70 -10.23 11.59
CA CYS A 154 9.49 -11.30 10.62
C CYS A 154 9.37 -12.60 11.41
N PRO A 155 8.21 -12.85 12.04
CA PRO A 155 8.06 -14.04 12.87
C PRO A 155 8.31 -15.27 11.98
N PRO A 156 9.26 -16.15 12.36
CA PRO A 156 9.61 -17.32 11.55
C PRO A 156 8.39 -18.24 11.39
N LYS A 157 8.40 -19.04 10.33
CA LYS A 157 7.41 -20.09 10.13
C LYS A 157 7.47 -21.05 11.33
N ALA A 158 6.32 -21.30 11.95
CA ALA A 158 6.06 -22.52 12.70
C ALA A 158 5.72 -23.65 11.73
#